data_AF-A0A2U3N1F7-F1
#
_entry.id   AF-A0A2U3N1F7-F1
#
_cell.length_a   1.000
_cell.length_b   1.000
_cell.length_c   1.000
_cell.angle_alpha   90.00
_cell.angle_beta   90.00
_cell.angle_gamma   90.00
#
_symmetry.space_group_name_H-M   'P 1'
#
loop_
_entity.id
_entity.type
_entity.pdbx_description
1 polymer ?
#
loop_
_entity_poly.entity_id
_entity_poly.type
_entity_poly.pdbx_seq_one_letter_code
_entity_poly.pdbx_strand_id
1 'polypeptide(L)'
;MTLIVAINLNNYIFLASDQRLTFECAPSTGLPTHIYQDGYSKIQYWQYGAIVMSGDVFLMDFFYQALISSAKSNDHNLDVIYIAQVALAAYLHLFLKPKQIFGCAFFSIFTSEGMEIIHLSISDDVIKYETIEPMHAHFSLFAGSPNDPIYQQLVNCLRKDKSFENFKDFYHYHAELLKYFFKRQRSFDESITSTFDLFIQNKKNGKGFTQIIDN
;
A
#
# COMPACT_ATOMS: atom_id res chain seq x y z
N MET A 1 -8.28 8.76 -4.53
CA MET A 1 -7.75 7.87 -3.46
C MET A 1 -8.27 6.46 -3.71
N THR A 2 -7.54 5.43 -3.31
CA THR A 2 -7.66 4.04 -3.79
C THR A 2 -7.43 3.06 -2.65
N LEU A 3 -7.83 1.80 -2.80
CA LEU A 3 -7.68 0.76 -1.79
C LEU A 3 -6.30 0.13 -1.86
N ILE A 4 -5.51 0.30 -0.80
CA ILE A 4 -4.29 -0.49 -0.56
C ILE A 4 -4.34 -1.14 0.83
N VAL A 5 -3.78 -2.35 0.93
CA VAL A 5 -3.80 -3.17 2.14
C VAL A 5 -2.39 -3.70 2.40
N ALA A 6 -1.95 -3.64 3.65
CA ALA A 6 -0.76 -4.34 4.11
C ALA A 6 -1.11 -5.26 5.26
N ILE A 7 -0.75 -6.53 5.15
CA ILE A 7 -0.93 -7.53 6.19
C ILE A 7 0.44 -8.04 6.60
N ASN A 8 0.72 -7.90 7.90
CA ASN A 8 1.91 -8.43 8.51
C ASN A 8 1.60 -9.79 9.15
N LEU A 9 2.02 -10.90 8.53
CA LEU A 9 1.95 -12.24 9.13
C LEU A 9 3.30 -12.60 9.76
N ASN A 10 3.32 -13.60 10.65
CA ASN A 10 4.53 -14.03 11.35
C ASN A 10 5.75 -14.20 10.43
N ASN A 11 5.62 -15.00 9.37
CA ASN A 11 6.71 -15.33 8.44
C ASN A 11 6.52 -14.72 7.05
N TYR A 12 5.43 -14.00 6.81
CA TYR A 12 5.06 -13.50 5.49
C TYR A 12 4.52 -12.07 5.54
N ILE A 13 4.69 -11.35 4.45
CA ILE A 13 4.11 -10.03 4.22
C ILE A 13 3.18 -10.14 3.02
N PHE A 14 2.01 -9.54 3.11
CA PHE A 14 1.10 -9.38 1.99
C PHE A 14 0.88 -7.89 1.76
N LEU A 15 1.10 -7.42 0.53
CA LEU A 15 0.72 -6.09 0.09
C LEU A 15 -0.29 -6.26 -1.04
N ALA A 16 -1.43 -5.57 -0.97
CA ALA A 16 -2.45 -5.64 -1.99
C ALA A 16 -2.93 -4.25 -2.41
N SER A 17 -3.32 -4.10 -3.67
CA SER A 17 -3.89 -2.86 -4.19
C SER A 17 -4.91 -3.10 -5.28
N ASP A 18 -5.95 -2.27 -5.34
CA ASP A 18 -6.78 -2.20 -6.54
C ASP A 18 -5.95 -1.68 -7.74
N GLN A 19 -6.50 -1.79 -8.94
CA GLN A 19 -5.82 -1.48 -10.19
C GLN A 19 -6.37 -0.24 -10.91
N ARG A 20 -7.11 0.64 -10.23
CA ARG A 20 -7.62 1.88 -10.81
C ARG A 20 -6.67 3.05 -10.59
N LEU A 21 -6.41 3.80 -11.65
CA LEU A 21 -5.87 5.14 -11.61
C LEU A 21 -7.01 6.13 -11.83
N THR A 22 -7.08 7.19 -11.02
CA THR A 22 -8.11 8.23 -11.12
C THR A 22 -7.47 9.56 -11.47
N PHE A 23 -7.97 10.20 -12.52
CA PHE A 23 -7.60 11.55 -12.93
C PHE A 23 -8.71 12.52 -12.53
N GLU A 24 -8.38 13.49 -11.69
CA GLU A 24 -9.27 14.61 -11.39
C GLU A 24 -9.21 15.63 -12.53
N CYS A 25 -10.35 15.94 -13.13
CA CYS A 25 -10.44 16.88 -14.22
C CYS A 25 -10.88 18.25 -13.72
N ALA A 26 -10.21 19.31 -14.19
CA ALA A 26 -10.62 20.67 -13.85
C ALA A 26 -12.00 20.98 -14.45
N PRO A 27 -12.89 21.69 -13.74
CA PRO A 27 -14.24 22.01 -14.25
C PRO A 27 -14.23 22.74 -15.59
N SER A 28 -13.17 23.51 -15.86
CA SER A 28 -12.98 24.26 -17.11
C SER A 28 -12.76 23.39 -18.36
N THR A 29 -12.46 22.09 -18.19
CA THR A 29 -12.20 21.18 -19.31
C THR A 29 -13.48 20.66 -19.98
N GLY A 30 -14.64 20.80 -19.32
CA GLY A 30 -15.90 20.20 -19.78
C GLY A 30 -15.94 18.66 -19.72
N LEU A 31 -14.90 18.04 -19.17
CA LEU A 31 -14.83 16.60 -18.94
C LEU A 31 -15.58 16.20 -17.65
N PRO A 32 -15.93 14.91 -17.47
CA PRO A 32 -16.40 14.41 -16.18
C PRO A 32 -15.39 14.73 -15.08
N THR A 33 -15.87 14.96 -13.85
CA THR A 33 -15.01 15.29 -12.70
C THR A 33 -13.87 14.28 -12.50
N HIS A 34 -14.13 13.00 -12.79
CA HIS A 34 -13.17 11.92 -12.68
C HIS A 34 -13.11 11.11 -13.98
N ILE A 35 -11.89 10.77 -14.40
CA ILE A 35 -11.63 9.79 -15.45
C ILE A 35 -10.86 8.62 -14.82
N TYR A 36 -11.24 7.40 -15.17
CA TYR A 36 -10.64 6.19 -14.62
C TYR A 36 -9.85 5.44 -15.69
N GLN A 37 -8.71 4.89 -15.28
CA GLN A 37 -7.94 3.94 -16.05
C GLN A 37 -7.69 2.69 -15.19
N ASP A 38 -8.21 1.55 -15.64
CA ASP A 38 -8.02 0.26 -14.96
C ASP A 38 -6.73 -0.44 -15.45
N GLY A 39 -6.23 -1.41 -14.68
CA GLY A 39 -5.00 -2.14 -14.96
C GLY A 39 -3.70 -1.44 -14.51
N TYR A 40 -3.80 -0.38 -13.71
CA TYR A 40 -2.66 0.33 -13.15
C TYR A 40 -2.15 -0.37 -11.87
N SER A 41 -0.97 -1.00 -11.95
CA SER A 41 -0.33 -1.57 -10.76
C SER A 41 0.21 -0.48 -9.84
N LYS A 42 -0.18 -0.53 -8.57
CA LYS A 42 0.34 0.34 -7.51
C LYS A 42 1.50 -0.27 -6.74
N ILE A 43 1.79 -1.54 -6.99
CA ILE A 43 2.89 -2.27 -6.36
C ILE A 43 4.14 -2.10 -7.21
N GLN A 44 5.20 -1.62 -6.58
CA GLN A 44 6.53 -1.50 -7.18
C GLN A 44 7.55 -2.27 -6.34
N TYR A 45 8.51 -2.90 -7.00
CA TYR A 45 9.60 -3.58 -6.30
C TYR A 45 10.65 -2.59 -5.82
N TRP A 46 11.30 -2.91 -4.71
CA TRP A 46 12.43 -2.13 -4.21
C TRP A 46 13.41 -3.06 -3.47
N GLN A 47 14.53 -2.51 -2.97
CA GLN A 47 15.66 -3.28 -2.46
C GLN A 47 15.30 -4.39 -1.45
N TYR A 48 14.31 -4.16 -0.59
CA TYR A 48 13.93 -5.11 0.46
C TYR A 48 12.59 -5.83 0.20
N GLY A 49 12.03 -5.73 -1.01
CA GLY A 49 10.78 -6.41 -1.37
C GLY A 49 9.92 -5.56 -2.30
N ALA A 50 8.77 -5.12 -1.81
CA ALA A 50 7.86 -4.26 -2.55
C ALA A 50 7.33 -3.12 -1.68
N ILE A 51 6.83 -2.10 -2.38
CA ILE A 51 6.12 -0.95 -1.85
C ILE A 51 4.80 -0.85 -2.59
N VAL A 52 3.72 -0.58 -1.85
CA VAL A 52 2.41 -0.26 -2.40
C VAL A 52 2.02 1.15 -1.93
N MET A 53 1.50 1.97 -2.84
CA MET A 53 1.25 3.39 -2.59
C MET A 53 -0.13 3.83 -3.03
N SER A 54 -0.71 4.78 -2.30
CA SER A 54 -1.97 5.46 -2.64
C SER A 54 -1.89 6.95 -2.31
N GLY A 55 -2.79 7.74 -2.89
CA GLY A 55 -2.82 9.20 -2.74
C GLY A 55 -2.40 9.93 -4.01
N ASP A 56 -1.79 11.10 -3.86
CA ASP A 56 -1.27 11.89 -4.98
C ASP A 56 -0.14 11.14 -5.68
N VAL A 57 -0.31 10.91 -6.98
CA VAL A 57 0.58 10.09 -7.79
C VAL A 57 1.98 10.70 -7.89
N PHE A 58 2.09 12.02 -8.02
CA PHE A 58 3.39 12.68 -8.15
C PHE A 58 4.12 12.73 -6.81
N LEU A 59 3.43 13.01 -5.71
CA LEU A 59 4.01 12.95 -4.38
C LEU A 59 4.58 11.56 -4.08
N MET A 60 3.80 10.51 -4.36
CA MET A 60 4.23 9.14 -4.10
C MET A 60 5.35 8.68 -5.04
N ASP A 61 5.39 9.17 -6.29
CA ASP A 61 6.53 8.95 -7.17
C ASP A 61 7.81 9.63 -6.63
N PHE A 62 7.73 10.90 -6.20
CA PHE A 62 8.88 11.57 -5.57
C PHE A 62 9.38 10.82 -4.33
N PHE A 63 8.45 10.31 -3.51
CA PHE A 63 8.80 9.49 -2.35
C PHE A 63 9.54 8.23 -2.75
N TYR A 64 9.03 7.49 -3.75
CA TYR A 64 9.67 6.27 -4.22
C TYR A 64 11.08 6.52 -4.78
N GLN A 65 11.25 7.60 -5.57
CA GLN A 65 12.57 7.97 -6.10
C GLN A 65 13.55 8.37 -5.00
N ALA A 66 13.09 9.13 -4.00
CA ALA A 66 13.90 9.50 -2.83
C ALA A 66 14.29 8.25 -2.03
N LEU A 67 13.36 7.32 -1.80
CA LEU A 67 13.58 6.05 -1.10
C LEU A 67 14.66 5.20 -1.78
N ILE A 68 14.56 5.01 -3.11
CA ILE A 68 15.57 4.26 -3.87
C ILE A 68 16.94 4.95 -3.79
N SER A 69 16.96 6.28 -3.88
CA SER A 69 18.20 7.05 -3.85
C SER A 69 18.90 6.93 -2.50
N SER A 70 18.16 7.02 -1.40
CA SER A 70 18.68 6.82 -0.04
C SER A 70 19.13 5.38 0.22
N ALA A 71 18.47 4.38 -0.36
CA ALA A 71 18.88 2.99 -0.22
C ALA A 71 20.24 2.71 -0.93
N LYS A 72 20.53 3.41 -2.03
CA LYS A 72 21.81 3.29 -2.76
C LYS A 72 23.01 3.90 -2.04
N SER A 73 22.79 4.86 -1.14
CA SER A 73 23.90 5.51 -0.40
C SER A 73 24.52 4.64 0.70
N ASN A 74 24.11 3.37 0.84
CA ASN A 74 24.61 2.42 1.85
C ASN A 74 24.48 2.90 3.30
N ASP A 75 23.60 3.87 3.56
CA ASP A 75 23.25 4.23 4.91
C ASP A 75 22.29 3.14 5.44
N HIS A 76 22.77 2.35 6.41
CA HIS A 76 21.99 1.24 6.96
C HIS A 76 20.76 1.73 7.76
N ASN A 77 20.66 3.03 8.01
CA ASN A 77 19.51 3.65 8.67
C ASN A 77 18.74 4.53 7.67
N LEU A 78 17.66 3.99 7.10
CA LEU A 78 16.71 4.77 6.31
C LEU A 78 15.91 5.69 7.24
N ASP A 79 16.19 6.99 7.21
CA ASP A 79 15.32 7.99 7.84
C ASP A 79 14.09 8.24 6.95
N VAL A 80 13.03 7.46 7.20
CA VAL A 80 11.78 7.53 6.43
C VAL A 80 11.14 8.92 6.51
N ILE A 81 11.24 9.60 7.65
CA ILE A 81 10.69 10.96 7.81
C ILE A 81 11.44 11.94 6.93
N TYR A 82 12.77 11.92 6.96
CA TYR A 82 13.58 12.79 6.11
C TYR A 82 13.32 12.54 4.62
N ILE A 83 13.24 11.27 4.20
CA ILE A 83 12.93 10.90 2.80
C ILE A 83 11.55 11.46 2.38
N ALA A 84 10.55 11.32 3.24
CA ALA A 84 9.21 11.87 2.98
C ALA A 84 9.21 13.41 2.93
N GLN A 85 10.00 14.08 3.75
CA GLN A 85 10.16 15.54 3.71
C GLN A 85 10.79 16.01 2.40
N VAL A 86 11.83 15.31 1.92
CA VAL A 86 12.46 15.59 0.62
C VAL A 86 11.45 15.45 -0.52
N ALA A 87 10.65 14.38 -0.50
CA ALA A 87 9.61 14.15 -1.49
C ALA A 87 8.53 15.24 -1.48
N LEU A 88 8.06 15.61 -0.29
CA LEU A 88 7.05 16.66 -0.12
C LEU A 88 7.59 18.03 -0.58
N ALA A 89 8.85 18.35 -0.29
CA ALA A 89 9.48 19.58 -0.74
C ALA A 89 9.59 19.65 -2.27
N ALA A 90 9.99 18.54 -2.91
CA ALA A 90 10.05 18.43 -4.38
C ALA A 90 8.65 18.59 -5.02
N TYR A 91 7.65 17.94 -4.43
CA TYR A 91 6.26 18.05 -4.86
C TYR A 91 5.74 19.50 -4.78
N LEU A 92 5.92 20.16 -3.63
CA LEU A 92 5.48 21.55 -3.41
C LEU A 92 6.22 22.56 -4.29
N HIS A 93 7.44 22.25 -4.72
CA HIS A 93 8.19 23.09 -5.64
C HIS A 93 7.57 23.12 -7.04
N LEU A 94 7.04 21.98 -7.50
CA LEU A 94 6.45 21.86 -8.84
C LEU A 94 4.96 22.21 -8.86
N PHE A 95 4.22 21.79 -7.84
CA PHE A 95 2.79 21.98 -7.75
C PHE A 95 2.49 23.09 -6.73
N LEU A 96 2.51 24.34 -7.21
CA LEU A 96 2.25 25.50 -6.38
C LEU A 96 0.80 25.48 -5.87
N LYS A 97 0.63 25.33 -4.54
CA LYS A 97 -0.67 25.31 -3.83
C LYS A 97 -1.58 24.15 -4.25
N PRO A 98 -1.23 22.90 -3.93
CA PRO A 98 -2.14 21.77 -4.09
C PRO A 98 -3.40 22.01 -3.24
N LYS A 99 -4.56 21.53 -3.72
CA LYS A 99 -5.82 21.65 -2.96
C LYS A 99 -5.84 20.76 -1.72
N GLN A 100 -5.18 19.62 -1.79
CA GLN A 100 -5.07 18.63 -0.73
C GLN A 100 -3.79 17.83 -0.96
N ILE A 101 -2.99 17.63 0.09
CA ILE A 101 -1.83 16.75 0.05
C ILE A 101 -2.18 15.48 0.83
N PHE A 102 -2.10 14.35 0.15
CA PHE A 102 -2.24 13.05 0.78
C PHE A 102 -1.37 12.03 0.06
N GLY A 103 -0.61 11.26 0.83
CA GLY A 103 0.18 10.13 0.34
C GLY A 103 0.23 9.04 1.41
N CYS A 104 0.09 7.80 1.00
CA CYS A 104 0.22 6.65 1.89
C CYS A 104 1.08 5.59 1.21
N ALA A 105 1.99 4.98 1.97
CA ALA A 105 2.79 3.85 1.52
C ALA A 105 2.82 2.74 2.55
N PHE A 106 2.78 1.50 2.07
CA PHE A 106 3.20 0.34 2.84
C PHE A 106 4.38 -0.33 2.16
N PHE A 107 5.46 -0.59 2.89
CA PHE A 107 6.67 -1.18 2.32
C PHE A 107 7.49 -1.96 3.34
N SER A 108 8.18 -2.99 2.86
CA SER A 108 8.97 -3.88 3.71
C SER A 108 10.40 -3.37 3.89
N ILE A 109 10.88 -3.14 5.12
CA ILE A 109 12.29 -2.82 5.41
C ILE A 109 12.98 -3.98 6.13
N PHE A 110 14.32 -4.03 6.07
CA PHE A 110 15.11 -4.96 6.88
C PHE A 110 15.79 -4.20 8.03
N THR A 111 15.45 -4.56 9.28
CA THR A 111 16.03 -4.00 10.51
C THR A 111 16.88 -5.05 11.23
N SER A 112 17.49 -4.67 12.35
CA SER A 112 18.15 -5.62 13.25
C SER A 112 17.20 -6.68 13.83
N GLU A 113 15.91 -6.38 13.90
CA GLU A 113 14.87 -7.28 14.41
C GLU A 113 14.27 -8.19 13.32
N GLY A 114 14.65 -7.96 12.07
CA GLY A 114 14.23 -8.72 10.91
C GLY A 114 13.44 -7.86 9.91
N MET A 115 12.54 -8.49 9.16
CA MET A 115 11.76 -7.79 8.16
C MET A 115 10.47 -7.23 8.75
N GLU A 116 10.32 -5.91 8.64
CA GLU A 116 9.20 -5.11 9.14
C GLU A 116 8.40 -4.53 7.97
N ILE A 117 7.13 -4.16 8.21
CA ILE A 117 6.35 -3.35 7.27
C ILE A 117 6.17 -1.97 7.87
N ILE A 118 6.61 -0.95 7.14
CA ILE A 118 6.35 0.45 7.48
C ILE A 118 5.02 0.88 6.87
N HIS A 119 4.18 1.52 7.68
CA HIS A 119 3.08 2.35 7.24
C HIS A 119 3.52 3.80 7.30
N LEU A 120 3.54 4.47 6.16
CA LEU A 120 3.81 5.91 6.03
C LEU A 120 2.53 6.63 5.61
N SER A 121 2.26 7.76 6.25
CA SER A 121 1.21 8.71 5.88
C SER A 121 1.81 10.11 5.78
N ILE A 122 1.58 10.77 4.64
CA ILE A 122 1.95 12.15 4.35
C ILE A 122 0.65 12.93 4.16
N SER A 123 0.52 14.04 4.86
CA SER A 123 -0.61 14.98 4.77
C SER A 123 -0.11 16.41 4.84
N ASP A 124 -0.99 17.38 4.59
CA ASP A 124 -0.67 18.82 4.57
C ASP A 124 0.15 19.28 5.78
N ASP A 125 -0.20 18.82 6.98
CA ASP A 125 0.40 19.30 8.24
C ASP A 125 1.38 18.31 8.88
N VAL A 126 1.33 17.05 8.47
CA VAL A 126 1.94 15.96 9.23
C VAL A 126 2.43 14.82 8.34
N ILE A 127 3.64 14.37 8.64
CA ILE A 127 4.20 13.09 8.20
C ILE A 127 4.24 12.17 9.42
N LYS A 128 3.63 10.99 9.33
CA LYS A 128 3.67 9.94 10.34
C LYS A 128 4.17 8.65 9.72
N TYR A 129 4.93 7.89 10.48
CA TYR A 129 5.14 6.49 10.16
C TYR A 129 5.03 5.64 11.42
N GLU A 130 4.71 4.36 11.21
CA GLU A 130 4.69 3.33 12.23
C GLU A 130 5.05 1.98 11.59
N THR A 131 5.52 1.04 12.42
CA THR A 131 5.68 -0.35 12.00
C THR A 131 4.37 -1.10 12.24
N ILE A 132 3.92 -1.87 11.26
CA ILE A 132 2.74 -2.73 11.42
C ILE A 132 3.12 -3.92 12.30
N GLU A 133 2.39 -4.13 13.39
CA GLU A 133 2.63 -5.25 14.31
C GLU A 133 2.40 -6.62 13.64
N PRO A 134 3.08 -7.70 14.07
CA PRO A 134 2.77 -9.04 13.60
C PRO A 134 1.30 -9.40 13.84
N MET A 135 0.74 -10.18 12.91
CA MET A 135 -0.67 -10.59 12.89
C MET A 135 -1.66 -9.41 12.84
N HIS A 136 -1.26 -8.27 12.28
CA HIS A 136 -2.13 -7.12 12.04
C HIS A 136 -2.19 -6.75 10.56
N ALA A 137 -3.15 -5.89 10.22
CA ALA A 137 -3.32 -5.34 8.88
C ALA A 137 -3.62 -3.84 8.95
N HIS A 138 -3.03 -3.07 8.04
CA HIS A 138 -3.31 -1.66 7.86
C HIS A 138 -3.90 -1.44 6.46
N PHE A 139 -4.68 -0.37 6.33
CA PHE A 139 -5.47 -0.10 5.14
C PHE A 139 -5.40 1.40 4.83
N SER A 140 -5.39 1.73 3.55
CA SER A 140 -5.67 3.08 3.07
C SER A 140 -6.81 2.97 2.05
N LEU A 141 -7.84 3.78 2.27
CA LEU A 141 -9.19 3.60 1.71
C LEU A 141 -9.74 4.99 1.36
N PHE A 142 -10.49 5.11 0.26
CA PHE A 142 -11.24 6.35 -0.02
C PHE A 142 -12.56 6.41 0.76
N ALA A 143 -13.38 5.37 0.62
CA ALA A 143 -14.67 5.27 1.30
C ALA A 143 -14.61 4.32 2.51
N GLY A 144 -15.44 4.59 3.52
CA GLY A 144 -15.54 3.80 4.75
C GLY A 144 -14.97 4.52 5.98
N SER A 145 -15.15 3.92 7.15
CA SER A 145 -14.64 4.45 8.43
C SER A 145 -13.62 3.47 9.00
N PRO A 146 -12.45 3.90 9.51
CA PRO A 146 -11.50 3.01 10.18
C PRO A 146 -12.10 2.15 11.31
N ASN A 147 -13.25 2.56 11.86
CA ASN A 147 -14.00 1.83 12.88
C ASN A 147 -14.98 0.78 12.30
N ASP A 148 -15.03 0.57 10.98
CA ASP A 148 -15.85 -0.48 10.41
C ASP A 148 -15.38 -1.84 10.96
N PRO A 149 -16.26 -2.62 11.61
CA PRO A 149 -15.92 -3.92 12.18
C PRO A 149 -15.29 -4.90 11.18
N ILE A 150 -15.48 -4.68 9.87
CA ILE A 150 -14.89 -5.53 8.83
C ILE A 150 -13.36 -5.54 8.85
N TYR A 151 -12.70 -4.43 9.22
CA TYR A 151 -11.24 -4.38 9.31
C TYR A 151 -10.76 -5.30 10.43
N GLN A 152 -11.43 -5.22 11.59
CA GLN A 152 -11.17 -6.11 12.70
C GLN A 152 -11.52 -7.56 12.35
N GLN A 153 -12.58 -7.80 11.57
CA GLN A 153 -12.94 -9.14 11.11
C GLN A 153 -11.86 -9.73 10.21
N LEU A 154 -11.30 -8.96 9.27
CA LEU A 154 -10.19 -9.42 8.44
C LEU A 154 -8.99 -9.79 9.31
N VAL A 155 -8.61 -8.91 10.25
CA VAL A 155 -7.49 -9.15 11.19
C VAL A 155 -7.73 -10.41 12.03
N ASN A 156 -8.94 -10.58 12.57
CA ASN A 156 -9.30 -11.75 13.38
C ASN A 156 -9.29 -13.07 12.58
N CYS A 157 -9.42 -13.00 11.26
CA CYS A 157 -9.37 -14.16 10.37
C CYS A 157 -7.95 -14.53 9.94
N LEU A 158 -6.93 -13.72 10.23
CA LEU A 158 -5.55 -14.01 9.86
C LEU A 158 -5.03 -15.28 10.56
N ARG A 159 -4.30 -16.12 9.82
CA ARG A 159 -3.74 -17.37 10.35
C ARG A 159 -2.26 -17.50 10.03
N LYS A 160 -1.49 -18.04 10.99
CA LYS A 160 -0.06 -18.31 10.80
C LYS A 160 0.12 -19.43 9.77
N ASP A 161 1.23 -19.40 9.05
CA ASP A 161 1.64 -20.43 8.07
C ASP A 161 1.63 -21.85 8.65
N LYS A 162 2.04 -22.01 9.92
CA LYS A 162 1.99 -23.29 10.65
C LYS A 162 0.59 -23.87 10.86
N SER A 163 -0.46 -23.11 10.57
CA SER A 163 -1.86 -23.57 10.68
C SER A 163 -2.33 -24.33 9.44
N PHE A 164 -1.47 -24.47 8.44
CA PHE A 164 -1.78 -25.09 7.15
C PHE A 164 -0.77 -26.21 6.85
N GLU A 165 -1.21 -27.21 6.10
CA GLU A 165 -0.37 -28.35 5.72
C GLU A 165 0.75 -27.95 4.75
N ASN A 166 0.46 -26.99 3.87
CA ASN A 166 1.39 -26.53 2.85
C ASN A 166 1.19 -25.04 2.50
N PHE A 167 2.15 -24.48 1.76
CA PHE A 167 2.12 -23.07 1.36
C PHE A 167 0.94 -22.72 0.44
N LYS A 168 0.49 -23.66 -0.42
CA LYS A 168 -0.60 -23.41 -1.36
C LYS A 168 -1.91 -23.16 -0.62
N ASP A 169 -2.21 -23.95 0.41
CA ASP A 169 -3.42 -23.78 1.22
C ASP A 169 -3.36 -22.50 2.05
N PHE A 170 -2.19 -22.19 2.64
CA PHE A 170 -1.94 -20.92 3.32
C PHE A 170 -2.17 -19.72 2.40
N TYR A 171 -1.60 -19.74 1.20
CA TYR A 171 -1.73 -18.68 0.22
C TYR A 171 -3.20 -18.52 -0.21
N HIS A 172 -3.85 -19.62 -0.59
CA HIS A 172 -5.23 -19.59 -1.08
C HIS A 172 -6.19 -19.07 -0.02
N TYR A 173 -6.05 -19.50 1.25
CA TYR A 173 -6.87 -19.00 2.35
C TYR A 173 -6.80 -17.47 2.48
N HIS A 174 -5.60 -16.90 2.50
CA HIS A 174 -5.43 -15.45 2.66
C HIS A 174 -5.82 -14.68 1.39
N ALA A 175 -5.59 -15.25 0.21
CA ALA A 175 -6.06 -14.66 -1.05
C ALA A 175 -7.59 -14.59 -1.09
N GLU A 176 -8.30 -15.64 -0.67
CA GLU A 176 -9.77 -15.62 -0.58
C GLU A 176 -10.26 -14.60 0.47
N LEU A 177 -9.62 -14.49 1.63
CA LEU A 177 -9.95 -13.42 2.60
C LEU A 177 -9.85 -12.02 1.98
N LEU A 178 -8.78 -11.76 1.22
CA LEU A 178 -8.62 -10.50 0.51
C LEU A 178 -9.68 -10.32 -0.58
N LYS A 179 -10.00 -11.35 -1.36
CA LYS A 179 -11.10 -11.28 -2.35
C LYS A 179 -12.42 -10.85 -1.72
N TYR A 180 -12.83 -11.50 -0.63
CA TYR A 180 -14.05 -11.13 0.09
C TYR A 180 -14.04 -9.66 0.53
N PHE A 181 -12.91 -9.18 1.04
CA PHE A 181 -12.74 -7.81 1.48
C PHE A 181 -12.81 -6.81 0.31
N PHE A 182 -12.05 -7.04 -0.77
CA PHE A 182 -12.07 -6.20 -1.97
C PHE A 182 -13.44 -6.17 -2.64
N LYS A 183 -14.10 -7.33 -2.74
CA LYS A 183 -15.47 -7.43 -3.28
C LYS A 183 -16.48 -6.65 -2.46
N ARG A 184 -16.39 -6.71 -1.13
CA ARG A 184 -17.23 -5.90 -0.24
C ARG A 184 -16.96 -4.41 -0.44
N GLN A 185 -15.70 -3.98 -0.39
CA GLN A 185 -15.38 -2.56 -0.53
C GLN A 185 -15.87 -2.00 -1.88
N ARG A 186 -15.68 -2.76 -2.96
CA ARG A 186 -16.21 -2.44 -4.29
C ARG A 186 -17.73 -2.27 -4.35
N SER A 187 -18.49 -2.89 -3.44
CA SER A 187 -19.95 -2.76 -3.45
C SER A 187 -20.46 -1.36 -3.13
N PHE A 188 -19.61 -0.49 -2.56
CA PHE A 188 -19.95 0.89 -2.24
C PHE A 188 -18.86 1.91 -2.62
N ASP A 189 -17.67 1.45 -3.01
CA ASP A 189 -16.58 2.30 -3.50
C ASP A 189 -16.34 2.02 -4.98
N GLU A 190 -16.81 2.92 -5.85
CA GLU A 190 -16.64 2.79 -7.29
C GLU A 190 -15.18 2.91 -7.73
N SER A 191 -14.26 3.38 -6.89
CA SER A 191 -12.84 3.49 -7.23
C SER A 191 -12.11 2.14 -7.25
N ILE A 192 -12.79 1.04 -6.92
CA ILE A 192 -12.17 -0.28 -6.79
C ILE A 192 -12.52 -1.17 -7.99
N THR A 193 -11.47 -1.73 -8.60
CA THR A 193 -11.55 -2.63 -9.74
C THR A 193 -12.09 -4.01 -9.38
N SER A 194 -12.49 -4.78 -10.40
CA SER A 194 -12.86 -6.20 -10.27
C SER A 194 -11.69 -7.15 -10.05
N THR A 195 -10.47 -6.62 -10.07
CA THR A 195 -9.21 -7.32 -9.88
C THR A 195 -8.32 -6.52 -8.93
N PHE A 196 -7.39 -7.17 -8.25
CA PHE A 196 -6.35 -6.51 -7.45
C PHE A 196 -5.00 -7.19 -7.61
N ASP A 197 -3.92 -6.42 -7.40
CA ASP A 197 -2.57 -6.97 -7.29
C ASP A 197 -2.35 -7.47 -5.87
N LEU A 198 -1.73 -8.64 -5.75
CA LEU A 198 -1.27 -9.21 -4.49
C LEU A 198 0.20 -9.55 -4.58
N PHE A 199 1.02 -8.85 -3.80
CA PHE A 199 2.41 -9.22 -3.52
C PHE A 199 2.49 -10.00 -2.21
N ILE A 200 3.24 -11.11 -2.24
CA ILE A 200 3.56 -11.91 -1.06
C ILE A 200 5.07 -12.08 -0.94
N GLN A 201 5.61 -11.93 0.27
CA GLN A 201 7.03 -12.12 0.56
C GLN A 201 7.24 -12.98 1.80
N ASN A 202 8.17 -13.92 1.73
CA ASN A 202 8.66 -14.67 2.87
C ASN A 202 9.76 -13.89 3.59
N LYS A 203 9.53 -13.58 4.87
CA LYS A 203 10.44 -12.76 5.68
C LYS A 203 11.78 -13.43 5.98
N LYS A 204 11.86 -14.76 5.97
CA LYS A 204 13.07 -15.51 6.35
C LYS A 204 14.13 -15.48 5.25
N ASN A 205 13.71 -15.49 3.99
CA ASN A 205 14.62 -15.56 2.84
C ASN A 205 14.44 -14.41 1.85
N GLY A 206 13.53 -13.46 2.14
CA GLY A 206 13.25 -12.29 1.32
C GLY A 206 12.57 -12.57 -0.03
N LYS A 207 12.32 -13.84 -0.38
CA LYS A 207 11.73 -14.19 -1.67
C LYS A 207 10.24 -13.86 -1.68
N GLY A 208 9.77 -13.28 -2.79
CA GLY A 208 8.37 -12.96 -2.99
C GLY A 208 7.97 -12.98 -4.45
N PHE A 209 6.67 -12.87 -4.70
CA PHE A 209 6.08 -12.78 -6.03
C PHE A 209 4.82 -11.92 -5.99
N THR A 210 4.42 -11.41 -7.16
CA THR A 210 3.17 -10.65 -7.35
C THR A 210 2.23 -11.42 -8.26
N GLN A 211 0.94 -11.37 -7.99
CA GLN A 211 -0.10 -11.99 -8.80
C GLN A 211 -1.34 -11.10 -8.88
N ILE A 212 -2.01 -11.11 -10.04
CA ILE A 212 -3.32 -10.48 -10.23
C ILE A 212 -4.41 -11.46 -9.78
N ILE A 213 -5.35 -10.98 -8.98
CA ILE A 213 -6.43 -11.77 -8.38
C ILE A 213 -7.79 -11.17 -8.78
N ASP A 214 -8.72 -12.01 -9.21
CA ASP A 214 -10.13 -11.62 -9.46
C ASP A 214 -10.92 -11.61 -8.14
N ASN A 215 -11.71 -10.55 -7.90
CA ASN A 215 -12.48 -10.36 -6.65
C ASN A 215 -13.83 -11.11 -6.64
#